data_AF-A0AA51H984-F1
#
_entry.id   AF-A0AA51H984-F1
#
_cell.length_a   1.000
_cell.length_b   1.000
_cell.length_c   1.000
_cell.angle_alpha   90.00
_cell.angle_beta   90.00
_cell.angle_gamma   90.00
#
_symmetry.space_group_name_H-M   'P 1'
#
loop_
_entity.id
_entity.type
_entity.pdbx_description
1 polymer ?
#
loop_
_entity_poly.entity_id
_entity_poly.type
_entity_poly.pdbx_seq_one_letter_code
_entity_poly.pdbx_strand_id
1 'polypeptide(L)'
;MVNNNFYIMLEKEWFYNGEEQTLLQKYGTTALMIYIVLLRNLTIRNTFNFSIDNLCSVLLINKNNNSKMVKRIKNTIKELNDTLFIVCLDSNCNKKANILKINNSTTYYCIRTKEPLKEKFIMIYDSEIDRMIEYSKGKKNSLSDLITHFSFICNGFNNSKKEKGYLCYFGSLNYIEQKTGILKANLLSNNKIFIEQNLLLIGNAGGSIEDNKYENASNIYARIENKVEFGKFMKIKKSSLNNKFESKAEKKQQDKQRQLKQLINQWKKDNNVKEYMDKDDLTPEQFEQLHILEINYFNFVISRGKKLKNPKFLTIKRDGTIKEKYNPEGAEGESEALQAQQKINEEYDNEADYNVWKEDVETDDTAEDVDYEGIKDYRKTLDERIEKIKMAKSITTQQMADEIFGY
;
A
#
# COMPACT_ATOMS: atom_id res chain seq x y z
N MET A 1 -6.70 -20.67 -31.05
CA MET A 1 -6.50 -21.96 -30.35
C MET A 1 -7.39 -21.97 -29.13
N VAL A 2 -8.33 -22.91 -29.03
CA VAL A 2 -9.13 -23.08 -27.81
C VAL A 2 -8.23 -23.82 -26.82
N ASN A 3 -7.59 -23.08 -25.92
CA ASN A 3 -6.85 -23.67 -24.82
C ASN A 3 -7.90 -24.25 -23.89
N ASN A 4 -8.10 -25.57 -23.90
CA ASN A 4 -8.90 -26.24 -22.88
C ASN A 4 -8.08 -26.23 -21.59
N ASN A 5 -7.97 -25.05 -20.97
CA ASN A 5 -7.34 -24.90 -19.67
C ASN A 5 -8.20 -25.70 -18.68
N PHE A 6 -7.71 -26.86 -18.26
CA PHE A 6 -8.33 -27.60 -17.15
C PHE A 6 -8.33 -26.71 -15.91
N TYR A 7 -9.46 -26.66 -15.23
CA TYR A 7 -9.65 -25.84 -14.04
C TYR A 7 -10.46 -26.58 -12.99
N ILE A 8 -10.15 -26.25 -11.75
CA ILE A 8 -10.80 -26.76 -10.55
C ILE A 8 -11.96 -25.83 -10.23
N MET A 9 -13.14 -26.41 -10.02
CA MET A 9 -14.31 -25.71 -9.48
C MET A 9 -14.34 -25.88 -7.96
N LEU A 10 -13.76 -24.92 -7.24
CA LEU A 10 -13.71 -24.91 -5.77
C LEU A 10 -14.91 -24.14 -5.17
N GLU A 11 -15.59 -24.68 -4.17
CA GLU A 11 -16.74 -24.03 -3.52
C GLU A 11 -16.33 -22.72 -2.82
N LYS A 12 -17.11 -21.66 -2.98
CA LYS A 12 -16.95 -20.40 -2.24
C LYS A 12 -17.11 -20.58 -0.72
N GLU A 13 -17.82 -21.62 -0.27
CA GLU A 13 -18.00 -22.02 1.14
C GLU A 13 -16.66 -22.27 1.87
N TRP A 14 -15.57 -22.51 1.12
CA TRP A 14 -14.23 -22.54 1.69
C TRP A 14 -13.81 -21.22 2.34
N PHE A 15 -14.25 -20.08 1.83
CA PHE A 15 -13.84 -18.76 2.33
C PHE A 15 -15.01 -17.91 2.84
N TYR A 16 -16.24 -18.19 2.40
CA TYR A 16 -17.44 -17.44 2.78
C TYR A 16 -18.63 -18.37 2.96
N ASN A 17 -19.17 -18.42 4.18
CA ASN A 17 -20.37 -19.21 4.50
C ASN A 17 -21.33 -18.40 5.40
N GLY A 18 -21.85 -17.27 4.91
CA GLY A 18 -22.83 -16.46 5.65
C GLY A 18 -22.41 -16.16 7.10
N GLU A 19 -23.18 -16.68 8.06
CA GLU A 19 -22.97 -16.57 9.51
C GLU A 19 -22.29 -17.80 10.14
N GLU A 20 -22.04 -18.86 9.37
CA GLU A 20 -21.45 -20.10 9.85
C GLU A 20 -19.92 -20.13 9.67
N GLN A 21 -19.29 -21.07 10.38
CA GLN A 21 -17.88 -21.38 10.18
C GLN A 21 -17.63 -21.80 8.72
N THR A 22 -16.60 -21.20 8.10
CA THR A 22 -16.17 -21.56 6.74
C THR A 22 -15.53 -22.95 6.70
N LEU A 23 -15.50 -23.62 5.53
CA LEU A 23 -14.82 -24.92 5.43
C LEU A 23 -13.32 -24.81 5.72
N LEU A 24 -12.69 -23.67 5.38
CA LEU A 24 -11.29 -23.44 5.73
C LEU A 24 -11.08 -23.37 7.24
N GLN A 25 -11.96 -22.68 7.98
CA GLN A 25 -11.87 -22.63 9.45
C GLN A 25 -12.14 -23.99 10.09
N LYS A 26 -13.00 -24.81 9.48
CA LYS A 26 -13.35 -26.15 9.99
C LYS A 26 -12.26 -27.19 9.74
N TYR A 27 -11.66 -27.19 8.54
CA TYR A 27 -10.76 -28.27 8.08
C TYR A 27 -9.30 -27.84 7.87
N GLY A 28 -9.02 -26.54 7.76
CA GLY A 28 -7.68 -25.97 7.64
C GLY A 28 -7.06 -26.00 6.24
N THR A 29 -5.88 -25.37 6.11
CA THR A 29 -5.19 -25.13 4.82
C THR A 29 -4.76 -26.43 4.13
N THR A 30 -4.33 -27.44 4.90
CA THR A 30 -3.94 -28.74 4.34
C THR A 30 -5.13 -29.47 3.72
N ALA A 31 -6.32 -29.36 4.33
CA ALA A 31 -7.52 -29.97 3.80
C ALA A 31 -7.94 -29.33 2.47
N LEU A 32 -7.88 -28.00 2.39
CA LEU A 32 -8.13 -27.27 1.15
C LEU A 32 -7.17 -27.72 0.03
N MET A 33 -5.86 -27.80 0.32
CA MET A 33 -4.86 -28.25 -0.65
C MET A 33 -5.16 -29.66 -1.19
N ILE A 34 -5.42 -30.63 -0.30
CA ILE A 34 -5.74 -32.01 -0.70
C ILE A 34 -7.03 -32.05 -1.52
N TYR A 35 -8.05 -31.30 -1.09
CA TYR A 35 -9.33 -31.25 -1.77
C TYR A 35 -9.22 -30.66 -3.17
N ILE A 36 -8.46 -29.57 -3.34
CA ILE A 36 -8.14 -28.99 -4.66
C ILE A 36 -7.49 -30.05 -5.56
N VAL A 37 -6.49 -30.79 -5.05
CA VAL A 37 -5.83 -31.84 -5.84
C VAL A 37 -6.79 -32.98 -6.22
N LEU A 38 -7.69 -33.39 -5.32
CA LEU A 38 -8.72 -34.39 -5.61
C LEU A 38 -9.66 -33.95 -6.74
N LEU A 39 -10.07 -32.67 -6.72
CA LEU A 39 -11.00 -32.11 -7.69
C LEU A 39 -10.42 -31.96 -9.11
N ARG A 40 -9.10 -32.06 -9.30
CA ARG A 40 -8.48 -32.03 -10.65
C ARG A 40 -8.99 -33.14 -11.56
N ASN A 41 -9.37 -34.28 -10.98
CA ASN A 41 -9.89 -35.44 -11.70
C ASN A 41 -11.44 -35.50 -11.66
N LEU A 42 -12.11 -34.38 -11.38
CA LEU A 42 -13.56 -34.33 -11.34
C LEU A 42 -14.14 -34.53 -12.74
N THR A 43 -14.98 -35.54 -12.88
CA THR A 43 -15.69 -35.85 -14.11
C THR A 43 -17.02 -35.11 -14.18
N ILE A 44 -17.62 -35.10 -15.38
CA ILE A 44 -18.97 -34.59 -15.61
C ILE A 44 -20.05 -35.26 -14.74
N ARG A 45 -19.78 -36.47 -14.21
CA ARG A 45 -20.71 -37.20 -13.34
C ARG A 45 -20.54 -36.86 -11.85
N ASN A 46 -19.83 -35.76 -11.55
CA ASN A 46 -19.53 -35.32 -10.19
C ASN A 46 -18.74 -36.37 -9.37
N THR A 47 -17.99 -37.22 -10.07
CA THR A 47 -17.12 -38.24 -9.48
C THR A 47 -15.65 -37.96 -9.77
N PHE A 48 -14.78 -38.41 -8.88
CA PHE A 48 -13.33 -38.41 -9.09
C PHE A 48 -12.74 -39.68 -8.47
N ASN A 49 -11.47 -39.95 -8.71
CA ASN A 49 -10.76 -41.06 -8.09
C ASN A 49 -9.42 -40.61 -7.52
N PHE A 50 -8.90 -41.40 -6.59
CA PHE A 50 -7.59 -41.15 -6.00
C PHE A 50 -6.97 -42.45 -5.48
N SER A 51 -5.65 -42.45 -5.36
CA SER A 51 -4.93 -43.31 -4.42
C SER A 51 -4.01 -42.41 -3.60
N ILE A 52 -3.61 -42.85 -2.39
CA ILE A 52 -2.69 -42.05 -1.57
C ILE A 52 -1.34 -41.93 -2.27
N ASP A 53 -0.90 -42.99 -2.95
CA ASP A 53 0.32 -42.97 -3.75
C ASP A 53 0.26 -41.94 -4.88
N ASN A 54 -0.87 -41.83 -5.59
CA ASN A 54 -1.06 -40.81 -6.61
C ASN A 54 -1.06 -39.40 -6.01
N LEU A 55 -1.78 -39.18 -4.91
CA LEU A 55 -1.80 -37.88 -4.23
C LEU A 55 -0.41 -37.45 -3.75
N CYS A 56 0.37 -38.38 -3.19
CA CYS A 56 1.75 -38.09 -2.78
C CYS A 56 2.62 -37.76 -4.00
N SER A 57 2.42 -38.45 -5.12
CA SER A 57 3.16 -38.19 -6.36
C SER A 57 2.85 -36.80 -6.92
N VAL A 58 1.57 -36.43 -7.00
CA VAL A 58 1.14 -35.09 -7.45
C VAL A 58 1.68 -34.00 -6.53
N LEU A 59 1.63 -34.19 -5.21
CA LEU A 59 2.14 -33.23 -4.23
C LEU A 59 3.67 -33.25 -4.07
N LEU A 60 4.38 -34.06 -4.86
CA LEU A 60 5.83 -34.27 -4.78
C LEU A 60 6.33 -34.67 -3.37
N ILE A 61 5.50 -35.43 -2.63
CA ILE A 61 5.80 -35.96 -1.31
C ILE A 61 6.51 -37.30 -1.46
N ASN A 62 7.74 -37.38 -0.97
CA ASN A 62 8.44 -38.66 -0.87
C ASN A 62 7.83 -39.51 0.26
N LYS A 63 7.06 -40.53 -0.13
CA LYS A 63 6.34 -41.41 0.80
C LYS A 63 7.26 -42.24 1.71
N ASN A 64 8.52 -42.45 1.33
CA ASN A 64 9.47 -43.25 2.11
C ASN A 64 10.02 -42.50 3.32
N ASN A 65 10.09 -41.16 3.25
CA ASN A 65 10.67 -40.34 4.32
C ASN A 65 9.66 -39.40 5.00
N ASN A 66 8.45 -39.23 4.46
CA ASN A 66 7.45 -38.29 4.97
C ASN A 66 6.15 -38.96 5.45
N SER A 67 6.28 -39.96 6.32
CA SER A 67 5.15 -40.73 6.88
C SER A 67 4.12 -39.87 7.62
N LYS A 68 4.56 -38.77 8.26
CA LYS A 68 3.69 -37.80 8.93
C LYS A 68 2.72 -37.15 7.94
N MET A 69 3.21 -36.70 6.78
CA MET A 69 2.36 -36.08 5.76
C MET A 69 1.42 -37.10 5.13
N VAL A 70 1.88 -38.33 4.86
CA VAL A 70 1.02 -39.42 4.38
C VAL A 70 -0.13 -39.69 5.35
N LYS A 71 0.15 -39.77 6.66
CA LYS A 71 -0.88 -39.91 7.70
C LYS A 71 -1.86 -38.73 7.70
N ARG A 72 -1.35 -37.50 7.52
CA ARG A 72 -2.18 -36.30 7.44
C ARG A 72 -3.13 -36.34 6.24
N ILE A 73 -2.66 -36.75 5.07
CA ILE A 73 -3.50 -36.92 3.87
C ILE A 73 -4.64 -37.90 4.15
N LYS A 74 -4.34 -39.07 4.72
CA LYS A 74 -5.37 -40.06 5.06
C LYS A 74 -6.40 -39.51 6.05
N ASN A 75 -5.95 -38.80 7.07
CA ASN A 75 -6.84 -38.22 8.07
C ASN A 75 -7.73 -37.14 7.47
N THR A 76 -7.19 -36.25 6.64
CA THR A 76 -7.99 -35.27 5.90
C THR A 76 -9.06 -35.94 5.05
N ILE A 77 -8.72 -37.00 4.30
CA ILE A 77 -9.73 -37.71 3.49
C ILE A 77 -10.84 -38.29 4.37
N LYS A 78 -10.50 -38.82 5.55
CA LYS A 78 -11.49 -39.29 6.54
C LYS A 78 -12.39 -38.15 7.04
N GLU A 79 -11.82 -36.98 7.31
CA GLU A 79 -12.55 -35.80 7.81
C GLU A 79 -13.50 -35.19 6.76
N LEU A 80 -13.12 -35.23 5.48
CA LEU A 80 -13.93 -34.70 4.38
C LEU A 80 -15.00 -35.69 3.89
N ASN A 81 -14.81 -36.99 4.16
CA ASN A 81 -15.76 -38.04 3.80
C ASN A 81 -17.13 -37.83 4.48
N ASP A 82 -18.20 -38.18 3.77
CA ASP A 82 -19.61 -37.96 4.12
C ASP A 82 -20.02 -36.49 4.30
N THR A 83 -19.08 -35.52 4.17
CA THR A 83 -19.41 -34.09 4.15
C THR A 83 -19.29 -33.47 2.77
N LEU A 84 -18.10 -33.55 2.14
CA LEU A 84 -17.86 -32.98 0.81
C LEU A 84 -17.95 -34.03 -0.30
N PHE A 85 -17.59 -35.27 0.02
CA PHE A 85 -17.68 -36.42 -0.89
C PHE A 85 -17.84 -37.72 -0.11
N ILE A 86 -18.25 -38.78 -0.80
CA ILE A 86 -18.35 -40.13 -0.26
C ILE A 86 -17.32 -41.00 -0.96
N VAL A 87 -16.51 -41.72 -0.20
CA VAL A 87 -15.50 -42.65 -0.74
C VAL A 87 -16.10 -44.04 -0.98
N CYS A 88 -15.86 -44.57 -2.17
CA CYS A 88 -16.35 -45.85 -2.65
C CYS A 88 -15.22 -46.75 -3.17
N LEU A 89 -15.49 -48.05 -3.24
CA LEU A 89 -14.56 -49.08 -3.73
C LEU A 89 -14.69 -49.35 -5.24
N ASP A 90 -15.82 -48.97 -5.84
CA ASP A 90 -16.10 -49.19 -7.26
C ASP A 90 -16.38 -47.88 -8.00
N SER A 91 -16.18 -47.89 -9.32
CA SER A 91 -16.31 -46.72 -10.19
C SER A 91 -17.74 -46.22 -10.36
N ASN A 92 -18.74 -47.05 -10.05
CA ASN A 92 -20.15 -46.64 -10.04
C ASN A 92 -20.58 -46.10 -8.67
N CYS A 93 -19.66 -46.06 -7.70
CA CYS A 93 -19.90 -45.59 -6.33
C CYS A 93 -21.02 -46.33 -5.59
N ASN A 94 -21.27 -47.60 -5.91
CA ASN A 94 -22.33 -48.41 -5.28
C ASN A 94 -21.91 -49.01 -3.93
N LYS A 95 -20.61 -49.20 -3.70
CA LYS A 95 -20.03 -49.80 -2.50
C LYS A 95 -19.19 -48.77 -1.75
N LYS A 96 -19.71 -48.26 -0.63
CA LYS A 96 -18.95 -47.37 0.26
C LYS A 96 -17.69 -48.07 0.79
N ALA A 97 -16.57 -47.35 0.82
CA ALA A 97 -15.33 -47.85 1.37
C ALA A 97 -15.34 -47.75 2.91
N ASN A 98 -14.64 -48.68 3.58
CA ASN A 98 -14.34 -48.51 5.00
C ASN A 98 -13.26 -47.43 5.17
N ILE A 99 -13.70 -46.19 5.42
CA ILE A 99 -12.83 -45.02 5.49
C ILE A 99 -11.76 -45.11 6.60
N LEU A 100 -11.98 -45.93 7.64
CA LEU A 100 -11.01 -46.10 8.72
C LEU A 100 -9.74 -46.82 8.23
N LYS A 101 -9.85 -47.64 7.18
CA LYS A 101 -8.79 -48.51 6.63
C LYS A 101 -8.38 -48.12 5.19
N ILE A 102 -8.02 -46.86 4.97
CA ILE A 102 -7.49 -46.39 3.68
C ILE A 102 -6.06 -46.92 3.45
N ASN A 103 -5.89 -47.72 2.39
CA ASN A 103 -4.62 -48.24 1.91
C ASN A 103 -3.93 -47.28 0.94
N ASN A 104 -2.60 -47.42 0.80
CA ASN A 104 -1.82 -46.46 0.01
C ASN A 104 -2.02 -46.63 -1.50
N SER A 105 -1.96 -47.88 -1.96
CA SER A 105 -1.95 -48.26 -3.37
C SER A 105 -3.34 -48.50 -3.96
N THR A 106 -4.36 -48.68 -3.12
CA THR A 106 -5.74 -48.90 -3.57
C THR A 106 -6.29 -47.63 -4.22
N THR A 107 -6.83 -47.78 -5.42
CA THR A 107 -7.63 -46.74 -6.06
C THR A 107 -9.02 -46.73 -5.46
N TYR A 108 -9.39 -45.59 -4.90
CA TYR A 108 -10.72 -45.30 -4.40
C TYR A 108 -11.44 -44.36 -5.37
N TYR A 109 -12.75 -44.48 -5.40
CA TYR A 109 -13.64 -43.61 -6.16
C TYR A 109 -14.39 -42.71 -5.21
N CYS A 110 -14.81 -41.55 -5.67
CA CYS A 110 -15.51 -40.57 -4.88
C CYS A 110 -16.67 -40.00 -5.67
N ILE A 111 -17.78 -39.74 -4.98
CA ILE A 111 -18.89 -38.94 -5.48
C ILE A 111 -19.07 -37.74 -4.56
N ARG A 112 -19.16 -36.53 -5.12
CA ARG A 112 -19.40 -35.33 -4.29
C ARG A 112 -20.83 -35.36 -3.73
N THR A 113 -20.98 -34.89 -2.50
CA THR A 113 -22.27 -34.88 -1.78
C THR A 113 -23.23 -33.82 -2.30
N LYS A 114 -22.70 -32.72 -2.86
CA LYS A 114 -23.48 -31.63 -3.45
C LYS A 114 -23.13 -31.50 -4.94
N GLU A 115 -24.14 -31.28 -5.78
CA GLU A 115 -23.90 -30.89 -7.16
C GLU A 115 -23.39 -29.45 -7.25
N PRO A 116 -22.41 -29.18 -8.15
CA PRO A 116 -21.88 -27.84 -8.29
C PRO A 116 -22.83 -26.88 -9.04
N LEU A 117 -23.53 -26.00 -8.32
CA LEU A 117 -24.16 -24.79 -8.87
C LEU A 117 -23.11 -23.73 -9.28
N LYS A 118 -22.95 -23.45 -10.59
CA LYS A 118 -21.90 -22.57 -11.17
C LYS A 118 -21.60 -21.27 -10.39
N GLU A 119 -22.61 -20.61 -9.83
CA GLU A 119 -22.45 -19.33 -9.11
C GLU A 119 -21.73 -19.45 -7.76
N LYS A 120 -21.61 -20.68 -7.23
CA LYS A 120 -21.02 -21.01 -5.94
C LYS A 120 -19.55 -21.42 -6.03
N PHE A 121 -18.90 -21.24 -7.18
CA PHE A 121 -17.53 -21.71 -7.41
C PHE A 121 -16.52 -20.61 -7.70
N ILE A 122 -15.27 -20.95 -7.41
CA ILE A 122 -14.04 -20.25 -7.72
C ILE A 122 -13.34 -21.12 -8.77
N MET A 123 -12.86 -20.50 -9.85
CA MET A 123 -12.04 -21.21 -10.83
C MET A 123 -10.57 -21.04 -10.47
N ILE A 124 -9.83 -22.13 -10.49
CA ILE A 124 -8.37 -22.18 -10.32
C ILE A 124 -7.82 -23.08 -11.42
N TYR A 125 -6.84 -22.61 -12.20
CA TYR A 125 -6.30 -23.43 -13.28
C TYR A 125 -5.33 -24.49 -12.73
N ASP A 126 -5.37 -25.69 -13.30
CA ASP A 126 -4.47 -26.78 -12.92
C ASP A 126 -2.99 -26.36 -12.99
N SER A 127 -2.63 -25.63 -14.05
CA SER A 127 -1.27 -25.13 -14.25
C SER A 127 -0.78 -24.19 -13.15
N GLU A 128 -1.70 -23.50 -12.46
CA GLU A 128 -1.34 -22.60 -11.35
C GLU A 128 -1.00 -23.40 -10.10
N ILE A 129 -1.76 -24.48 -9.86
CA ILE A 129 -1.46 -25.43 -8.78
C ILE A 129 -0.13 -26.12 -9.06
N ASP A 130 0.11 -26.58 -10.29
CA ASP A 130 1.35 -27.27 -10.66
C ASP A 130 2.59 -26.39 -10.46
N ARG A 131 2.52 -25.11 -10.84
CA ARG A 131 3.62 -24.15 -10.60
C ARG A 131 3.88 -23.95 -9.11
N MET A 132 2.84 -23.86 -8.28
CA MET A 132 3.00 -23.72 -6.83
C MET A 132 3.61 -24.97 -6.19
N ILE A 133 3.20 -26.16 -6.63
CA ILE A 133 3.74 -27.46 -6.20
C ILE A 133 5.22 -27.55 -6.57
N GLU A 134 5.57 -27.32 -7.84
CA GLU A 134 6.96 -27.43 -8.30
C GLU A 134 7.85 -26.39 -7.62
N TYR A 135 7.38 -25.14 -7.49
CA TYR A 135 8.14 -24.11 -6.77
C TYR A 135 8.46 -24.52 -5.33
N SER A 136 7.51 -25.17 -4.64
CA SER A 136 7.65 -25.53 -3.22
C SER A 136 8.52 -26.77 -2.98
N LYS A 137 8.87 -27.51 -4.04
CA LYS A 137 9.67 -28.71 -3.95
C LYS A 137 11.05 -28.42 -3.34
N GLY A 138 11.33 -29.06 -2.21
CA GLY A 138 12.60 -28.90 -1.48
C GLY A 138 12.79 -27.53 -0.80
N LYS A 139 11.77 -26.65 -0.83
CA LYS A 139 11.80 -25.34 -0.17
C LYS A 139 11.09 -25.40 1.19
N LYS A 140 11.40 -24.45 2.06
CA LYS A 140 10.85 -24.35 3.42
C LYS A 140 9.48 -23.65 3.50
N ASN A 141 8.92 -23.20 2.37
CA ASN A 141 7.62 -22.55 2.37
C ASN A 141 6.48 -23.57 2.56
N SER A 142 5.37 -23.10 3.14
CA SER A 142 4.16 -23.92 3.33
C SER A 142 3.34 -23.96 2.04
N LEU A 143 3.39 -25.10 1.32
CA LEU A 143 2.60 -25.31 0.10
C LEU A 143 1.10 -25.13 0.33
N SER A 144 0.58 -25.62 1.47
CA SER A 144 -0.84 -25.49 1.80
C SER A 144 -1.25 -24.03 2.00
N ASP A 145 -0.39 -23.21 2.60
CA ASP A 145 -0.70 -21.80 2.81
C ASP A 145 -0.55 -21.00 1.50
N LEU A 146 0.41 -21.36 0.66
CA LEU A 146 0.59 -20.78 -0.67
C LEU A 146 -0.68 -20.99 -1.53
N ILE A 147 -1.17 -22.23 -1.61
CA ILE A 147 -2.39 -22.57 -2.35
C ILE A 147 -3.62 -21.91 -1.72
N THR A 148 -3.72 -21.87 -0.40
CA THR A 148 -4.84 -21.22 0.30
C THR A 148 -4.88 -19.72 0.01
N HIS A 149 -3.74 -19.03 0.11
CA HIS A 149 -3.64 -17.60 -0.17
C HIS A 149 -4.02 -17.29 -1.63
N PHE A 150 -3.48 -18.06 -2.58
CA PHE A 150 -3.80 -17.90 -4.00
C PHE A 150 -5.31 -18.10 -4.28
N SER A 151 -5.87 -19.16 -3.72
CA SER A 151 -7.29 -19.52 -3.87
C SER A 151 -8.21 -18.46 -3.27
N PHE A 152 -7.84 -17.86 -2.13
CA PHE A 152 -8.56 -16.77 -1.50
C PHE A 152 -8.60 -15.52 -2.39
N ILE A 153 -7.46 -15.16 -2.98
CA ILE A 153 -7.39 -14.04 -3.95
C ILE A 153 -8.28 -14.33 -5.16
N CYS A 154 -8.21 -15.55 -5.71
CA CYS A 154 -9.02 -15.95 -6.86
C CYS A 154 -10.53 -15.88 -6.58
N ASN A 155 -10.95 -16.16 -5.35
CA ASN A 155 -12.34 -16.00 -4.93
C ASN A 155 -12.82 -14.54 -5.07
N GLY A 156 -11.92 -13.58 -4.83
CA GLY A 156 -12.23 -12.15 -4.90
C GLY A 156 -12.49 -11.59 -6.30
N PHE A 157 -12.05 -12.27 -7.37
CA PHE A 157 -12.24 -11.82 -8.75
C PHE A 157 -13.68 -11.99 -9.27
N ASN A 158 -14.57 -12.61 -8.50
CA ASN A 158 -15.94 -12.92 -8.95
C ASN A 158 -17.01 -11.97 -8.38
N ASN A 159 -16.62 -10.78 -7.87
CA ASN A 159 -17.52 -9.98 -7.03
C ASN A 159 -18.66 -9.24 -7.75
N SER A 160 -18.55 -8.85 -9.03
CA SER A 160 -19.70 -8.42 -9.87
C SER A 160 -19.21 -7.90 -11.22
N LYS A 161 -19.68 -8.44 -12.36
CA LYS A 161 -19.32 -7.91 -13.70
C LYS A 161 -19.73 -6.44 -13.92
N LYS A 162 -20.66 -5.91 -13.09
CA LYS A 162 -21.14 -4.52 -13.19
C LYS A 162 -20.20 -3.52 -12.50
N GLU A 163 -19.26 -3.98 -11.69
CA GLU A 163 -18.33 -3.11 -10.96
C GLU A 163 -17.07 -2.80 -11.77
N LYS A 164 -16.56 -1.57 -11.64
CA LYS A 164 -15.25 -1.21 -12.18
C LYS A 164 -14.17 -2.03 -11.46
N GLY A 165 -13.44 -2.85 -12.20
CA GLY A 165 -12.34 -3.66 -11.67
C GLY A 165 -12.74 -5.03 -11.17
N TYR A 166 -13.86 -5.60 -11.63
CA TYR A 166 -14.29 -6.96 -11.26
C TYR A 166 -13.21 -8.04 -11.48
N LEU A 167 -12.30 -7.84 -12.43
CA LEU A 167 -11.15 -8.73 -12.71
C LEU A 167 -9.98 -8.58 -11.72
N CYS A 168 -10.10 -7.67 -10.78
CA CYS A 168 -9.10 -7.37 -9.76
C CYS A 168 -9.68 -7.65 -8.37
N TYR A 169 -8.81 -8.05 -7.46
CA TYR A 169 -9.15 -8.22 -6.05
C TYR A 169 -8.45 -7.13 -5.22
N PHE A 170 -9.20 -6.55 -4.29
CA PHE A 170 -8.77 -5.48 -3.40
C PHE A 170 -8.84 -6.00 -1.97
N GLY A 171 -7.69 -6.39 -1.42
CA GLY A 171 -7.62 -6.99 -0.09
C GLY A 171 -6.42 -6.49 0.68
N SER A 172 -6.63 -6.01 1.90
CA SER A 172 -5.54 -5.79 2.84
C SER A 172 -4.95 -7.12 3.27
N LEU A 173 -3.64 -7.17 3.50
CA LEU A 173 -2.99 -8.38 4.03
C LEU A 173 -3.60 -8.77 5.39
N ASN A 174 -3.99 -7.80 6.22
CA ASN A 174 -4.65 -8.05 7.50
C ASN A 174 -6.01 -8.75 7.31
N TYR A 175 -6.79 -8.37 6.29
CA TYR A 175 -8.05 -9.04 5.99
C TYR A 175 -7.83 -10.47 5.51
N ILE A 176 -6.84 -10.69 4.65
CA ILE A 176 -6.47 -12.03 4.19
C ILE A 176 -6.01 -12.90 5.37
N GLU A 177 -5.14 -12.37 6.24
CA GLU A 177 -4.67 -13.05 7.45
C GLU A 177 -5.84 -13.42 8.37
N GLN A 178 -6.77 -12.49 8.63
CA GLN A 178 -7.96 -12.76 9.45
C GLN A 178 -8.83 -13.87 8.86
N LYS A 179 -8.99 -13.91 7.53
CA LYS A 179 -9.87 -14.88 6.85
C LYS A 179 -9.21 -16.23 6.63
N THR A 180 -7.90 -16.28 6.47
CA THR A 180 -7.16 -17.51 6.13
C THR A 180 -6.39 -18.10 7.31
N GLY A 181 -6.12 -17.32 8.35
CA GLY A 181 -5.22 -17.68 9.46
C GLY A 181 -3.74 -17.69 9.08
N ILE A 182 -3.38 -17.28 7.86
CA ILE A 182 -1.98 -17.26 7.40
C ILE A 182 -1.32 -15.96 7.85
N LEU A 183 -0.22 -16.08 8.58
CA LEU A 183 0.52 -14.93 9.10
C LEU A 183 0.92 -13.95 8.00
N LYS A 184 0.82 -12.65 8.27
CA LYS A 184 1.18 -11.57 7.33
C LYS A 184 2.57 -11.74 6.70
N ALA A 185 3.57 -12.19 7.46
CA ALA A 185 4.92 -12.46 6.97
C ALA A 185 4.93 -13.55 5.87
N ASN A 186 4.12 -14.60 6.03
CA ASN A 186 3.97 -15.65 5.03
C ASN A 186 3.19 -15.16 3.82
N LEU A 187 2.17 -14.30 4.00
CA LEU A 187 1.44 -13.69 2.89
C LEU A 187 2.35 -12.82 2.00
N LEU A 188 3.24 -12.03 2.61
CA LEU A 188 4.25 -11.25 1.89
C LEU A 188 5.21 -12.13 1.10
N SER A 189 5.69 -13.22 1.71
CA SER A 189 6.53 -14.21 1.03
C SER A 189 5.78 -14.85 -0.16
N ASN A 190 4.53 -15.27 0.05
CA ASN A 190 3.68 -15.83 -0.99
C ASN A 190 3.46 -14.85 -2.15
N ASN A 191 3.28 -13.56 -1.89
CA ASN A 191 3.15 -12.54 -2.94
C ASN A 191 4.38 -12.47 -3.85
N LYS A 192 5.59 -12.59 -3.29
CA LYS A 192 6.82 -12.66 -4.09
C LYS A 192 6.79 -13.89 -5.01
N ILE A 193 6.40 -15.04 -4.47
CA ILE A 193 6.26 -16.29 -5.24
C ILE A 193 5.24 -16.13 -6.37
N PHE A 194 4.09 -15.49 -6.11
CA PHE A 194 3.06 -15.28 -7.13
C PHE A 194 3.54 -14.41 -8.29
N ILE A 195 4.38 -13.40 -8.02
CA ILE A 195 5.00 -12.57 -9.05
C ILE A 195 6.05 -13.39 -9.81
N GLU A 196 7.00 -14.01 -9.10
CA GLU A 196 8.09 -14.81 -9.69
C GLU A 196 7.58 -15.95 -10.58
N GLN A 197 6.51 -16.63 -10.15
CA GLN A 197 5.92 -17.76 -10.88
C GLN A 197 4.90 -17.33 -11.94
N ASN A 198 4.77 -16.04 -12.19
CA ASN A 198 3.82 -15.48 -13.14
C ASN A 198 2.41 -16.05 -12.88
N LEU A 199 1.96 -15.99 -11.62
CA LEU A 199 0.63 -16.42 -11.18
C LEU A 199 -0.30 -15.21 -11.05
N LEU A 200 0.18 -14.11 -10.47
CA LEU A 200 -0.60 -12.89 -10.26
C LEU A 200 0.20 -11.64 -10.64
N LEU A 201 -0.52 -10.65 -11.12
CA LEU A 201 -0.09 -9.26 -11.09
C LEU A 201 -0.46 -8.69 -9.73
N ILE A 202 0.50 -8.06 -9.07
CA ILE A 202 0.30 -7.43 -7.77
C ILE A 202 0.78 -5.99 -7.86
N GLY A 203 -0.07 -5.07 -7.45
CA GLY A 203 0.21 -3.63 -7.49
C GLY A 203 -0.22 -2.97 -6.20
N ASN A 204 0.47 -1.88 -5.87
CA ASN A 204 0.15 -1.02 -4.74
C ASN A 204 -0.36 0.33 -5.26
N ALA A 205 -1.54 0.74 -4.82
CA ALA A 205 -2.10 2.04 -5.18
C ALA A 205 -1.66 3.16 -4.22
N GLY A 206 -1.12 2.86 -3.03
CA GLY A 206 -0.71 3.89 -2.09
C GLY A 206 0.12 3.35 -0.92
N GLY A 207 1.40 3.74 -0.94
CA GLY A 207 2.29 3.94 0.20
C GLY A 207 3.74 3.56 -0.08
N SER A 208 4.64 3.96 0.82
CA SER A 208 6.09 3.97 0.62
C SER A 208 6.67 2.58 0.37
N ILE A 209 7.66 2.54 -0.52
CA ILE A 209 8.59 1.42 -0.66
C ILE A 209 9.75 1.75 0.28
N GLU A 210 9.65 1.35 1.55
CA GLU A 210 10.82 1.29 2.43
C GLU A 210 11.30 -0.16 2.48
N ASP A 211 12.60 -0.37 2.25
CA ASP A 211 13.30 -1.65 2.44
C ASP A 211 12.74 -2.90 1.73
N ASN A 212 12.23 -2.78 0.49
CA ASN A 212 11.62 -3.91 -0.23
C ASN A 212 10.49 -4.63 0.56
N LYS A 213 9.90 -3.93 1.54
CA LYS A 213 8.80 -4.42 2.38
C LYS A 213 7.51 -3.73 1.93
N TYR A 214 6.57 -4.54 1.46
CA TYR A 214 5.24 -4.08 1.08
C TYR A 214 4.39 -3.83 2.33
N GLU A 215 4.61 -2.72 3.02
CA GLU A 215 3.83 -2.36 4.21
C GLU A 215 2.75 -1.32 3.87
N ASN A 216 1.70 -1.73 3.16
CA ASN A 216 0.57 -0.85 2.90
C ASN A 216 -0.82 -1.50 2.99
N ALA A 217 -1.82 -0.64 3.19
CA ALA A 217 -3.16 -0.97 3.67
C ALA A 217 -4.01 -1.81 2.70
N SER A 218 -3.68 -1.92 1.41
CA SER A 218 -4.43 -2.75 0.46
C SER A 218 -3.59 -3.05 -0.79
N ASN A 219 -3.36 -4.34 -1.04
CA ASN A 219 -2.79 -4.78 -2.31
C ASN A 219 -3.90 -4.94 -3.35
N ILE A 220 -3.54 -4.72 -4.61
CA ILE A 220 -4.39 -4.98 -5.76
C ILE A 220 -3.83 -6.18 -6.48
N TYR A 221 -4.67 -7.19 -6.66
CA TYR A 221 -4.30 -8.43 -7.33
C TYR A 221 -5.08 -8.57 -8.64
N ALA A 222 -4.47 -9.16 -9.65
CA ALA A 222 -5.16 -9.61 -10.86
C ALA A 222 -4.46 -10.85 -11.44
N ARG A 223 -5.19 -11.65 -12.22
CA ARG A 223 -4.57 -12.70 -13.05
C ARG A 223 -3.72 -12.06 -14.14
N ILE A 224 -2.68 -12.77 -14.60
CA ILE A 224 -1.74 -12.26 -15.62
C ILE A 224 -2.41 -11.95 -16.95
N GLU A 225 -3.42 -12.74 -17.32
CA GLU A 225 -4.24 -12.51 -18.51
C GLU A 225 -4.94 -11.15 -18.53
N ASN A 226 -5.12 -10.50 -17.37
CA ASN A 226 -5.80 -9.20 -17.23
C ASN A 226 -4.82 -8.02 -17.13
N LYS A 227 -3.60 -8.13 -17.69
CA LYS A 227 -2.54 -7.10 -17.57
C LYS A 227 -2.98 -5.71 -18.03
N VAL A 228 -3.75 -5.64 -19.12
CA VAL A 228 -4.20 -4.35 -19.69
C VAL A 228 -5.21 -3.67 -18.77
N GLU A 229 -6.21 -4.41 -18.30
CA GLU A 229 -7.26 -3.95 -17.40
C GLU A 229 -6.68 -3.55 -16.05
N PHE A 230 -5.75 -4.36 -15.53
CA PHE A 230 -5.01 -4.07 -14.32
C PHE A 230 -4.24 -2.75 -14.43
N GLY A 231 -3.49 -2.54 -15.53
CA GLY A 231 -2.75 -1.29 -15.76
C GLY A 231 -3.67 -0.06 -15.81
N LYS A 232 -4.80 -0.15 -16.53
CA LYS A 232 -5.82 0.92 -16.56
C LYS A 232 -6.38 1.21 -15.18
N PHE A 233 -6.71 0.16 -14.42
CA PHE A 233 -7.26 0.28 -13.08
C PHE A 233 -6.26 0.94 -12.10
N MET A 234 -5.00 0.52 -12.15
CA MET A 234 -3.92 1.08 -11.34
C MET A 234 -3.71 2.58 -11.61
N LYS A 235 -3.70 3.00 -12.89
CA LYS A 235 -3.60 4.43 -13.25
C LYS A 235 -4.73 5.24 -12.63
N ILE A 236 -5.98 4.80 -12.79
CA ILE A 236 -7.16 5.48 -12.21
C ILE A 236 -7.05 5.58 -10.68
N LYS A 237 -6.64 4.50 -10.00
CA LYS A 237 -6.49 4.49 -8.54
C LYS A 237 -5.40 5.42 -8.05
N LYS A 238 -4.23 5.43 -8.70
CA LYS A 238 -3.13 6.34 -8.37
C LYS A 238 -3.56 7.80 -8.51
N SER A 239 -4.17 8.18 -9.64
CA SER A 239 -4.69 9.54 -9.86
C SER A 239 -5.75 9.92 -8.80
N SER A 240 -6.64 9.00 -8.42
CA SER A 240 -7.63 9.26 -7.37
C SER A 240 -7.00 9.47 -5.98
N LEU A 241 -5.83 8.90 -5.71
CA LEU A 241 -5.14 9.07 -4.44
C LEU A 241 -4.34 10.37 -4.42
N ASN A 242 -3.67 10.74 -5.51
CA ASN A 242 -2.98 12.03 -5.65
C ASN A 242 -3.95 13.19 -5.36
N ASN A 243 -5.13 13.18 -5.98
CA ASN A 243 -6.17 14.20 -5.73
C ASN A 243 -6.61 14.27 -4.26
N LYS A 244 -6.59 13.15 -3.50
CA LYS A 244 -6.91 13.14 -2.07
C LYS A 244 -5.79 13.73 -1.22
N PHE A 245 -4.53 13.49 -1.59
CA PHE A 245 -3.38 14.08 -0.89
C PHE A 245 -3.29 15.58 -1.14
N GLU A 246 -3.47 16.02 -2.39
CA GLU A 246 -3.57 17.43 -2.77
C GLU A 246 -4.67 18.14 -1.95
N SER A 247 -5.87 17.56 -1.88
CA SER A 247 -6.97 18.11 -1.08
C SER A 247 -6.66 18.23 0.42
N LYS A 248 -5.90 17.29 1.00
CA LYS A 248 -5.48 17.37 2.41
C LYS A 248 -4.40 18.44 2.64
N ALA A 249 -3.42 18.54 1.75
CA ALA A 249 -2.39 19.56 1.81
C ALA A 249 -3.01 20.97 1.71
N GLU A 250 -3.94 21.15 0.76
CA GLU A 250 -4.71 22.39 0.64
C GLU A 250 -5.47 22.73 1.91
N LYS A 251 -6.14 21.75 2.54
CA LYS A 251 -6.87 21.95 3.79
C LYS A 251 -5.94 22.37 4.94
N LYS A 252 -4.78 21.72 5.09
CA LYS A 252 -3.79 22.08 6.12
C LYS A 252 -3.27 23.52 5.92
N GLN A 253 -3.04 23.92 4.67
CA GLN A 253 -2.66 25.30 4.36
C GLN A 253 -3.80 26.30 4.64
N GLN A 254 -5.06 25.94 4.35
CA GLN A 254 -6.22 26.77 4.70
C GLN A 254 -6.37 26.93 6.22
N ASP A 255 -6.18 25.86 6.98
CA ASP A 255 -6.25 25.89 8.45
C ASP A 255 -5.12 26.76 9.04
N LYS A 256 -3.89 26.65 8.54
CA LYS A 256 -2.77 27.54 8.93
C LYS A 256 -3.07 29.02 8.61
N GLN A 257 -3.66 29.32 7.45
CA GLN A 257 -4.12 30.68 7.12
C GLN A 257 -5.12 31.21 8.16
N ARG A 258 -6.09 30.37 8.53
CA ARG A 258 -7.14 30.72 9.50
C ARG A 258 -6.55 30.98 10.89
N GLN A 259 -5.60 30.15 11.32
CA GLN A 259 -4.91 30.30 12.61
C GLN A 259 -4.14 31.62 12.68
N LEU A 260 -3.34 31.96 11.66
CA LEU A 260 -2.61 33.23 11.60
C LEU A 260 -3.56 34.45 11.67
N LYS A 261 -4.70 34.38 10.98
CA LYS A 261 -5.73 35.43 11.06
C LYS A 261 -6.36 35.53 12.45
N GLN A 262 -6.60 34.40 13.11
CA GLN A 262 -7.13 34.37 14.47
C GLN A 262 -6.14 34.95 15.48
N LEU A 263 -4.83 34.70 15.32
CA LEU A 263 -3.79 35.31 16.15
C LEU A 263 -3.78 36.83 16.02
N ILE A 264 -3.84 37.37 14.80
CA ILE A 264 -3.95 38.82 14.57
C ILE A 264 -5.19 39.39 15.27
N ASN A 265 -6.35 38.75 15.09
CA ASN A 265 -7.60 39.22 15.69
C ASN A 265 -7.60 39.15 17.22
N GLN A 266 -7.03 38.08 17.78
CA GLN A 266 -6.92 37.89 19.22
C GLN A 266 -5.97 38.92 19.84
N TRP A 267 -4.80 39.12 19.23
CA TRP A 267 -3.84 40.14 19.66
C TRP A 267 -4.47 41.54 19.62
N LYS A 268 -5.22 41.89 18.56
CA LYS A 268 -5.95 43.16 18.46
C LYS A 268 -6.98 43.31 19.59
N LYS A 269 -7.70 42.24 19.92
CA LYS A 269 -8.67 42.22 21.03
C LYS A 269 -8.00 42.44 22.38
N ASP A 270 -6.92 41.73 22.66
CA ASP A 270 -6.21 41.77 23.94
C ASP A 270 -5.53 43.14 24.17
N ASN A 271 -5.13 43.82 23.10
CA ASN A 271 -4.53 45.16 23.12
C ASN A 271 -5.55 46.29 22.90
N ASN A 272 -6.86 46.00 22.92
CA ASN A 272 -7.95 46.97 22.67
C ASN A 272 -7.84 47.74 21.33
N VAL A 273 -7.16 47.16 20.33
CA VAL A 273 -7.00 47.73 18.99
C VAL A 273 -8.28 47.47 18.18
N LYS A 274 -9.04 48.53 17.90
CA LYS A 274 -10.29 48.43 17.12
C LYS A 274 -9.99 48.41 15.62
N GLU A 275 -10.90 47.80 14.87
CA GLU A 275 -10.81 47.64 13.40
C GLU A 275 -10.73 48.95 12.60
N TYR A 276 -11.03 50.08 13.24
CA TYR A 276 -11.05 51.44 12.66
C TYR A 276 -10.00 52.37 13.26
N MET A 277 -9.13 51.86 14.14
CA MET A 277 -8.00 52.66 14.62
C MET A 277 -7.04 52.89 13.47
N ASP A 278 -6.48 54.09 13.41
CA ASP A 278 -5.40 54.37 12.47
C ASP A 278 -4.08 53.87 13.05
N LYS A 279 -3.10 53.67 12.16
CA LYS A 279 -1.73 53.29 12.56
C LYS A 279 -1.11 54.26 13.57
N ASP A 280 -1.61 55.49 13.60
CA ASP A 280 -1.17 56.60 14.44
C ASP A 280 -1.61 56.45 15.90
N ASP A 281 -2.58 55.56 16.15
CA ASP A 281 -3.14 55.29 17.47
C ASP A 281 -2.41 54.15 18.21
N LEU A 282 -1.39 53.53 17.58
CA LEU A 282 -0.59 52.44 18.15
C LEU A 282 0.69 52.98 18.79
N THR A 283 1.08 52.42 19.95
CA THR A 283 2.43 52.66 20.47
C THR A 283 3.49 52.00 19.57
N PRO A 284 4.76 52.44 19.60
CA PRO A 284 5.83 51.81 18.81
C PRO A 284 5.93 50.29 19.03
N GLU A 285 5.80 49.85 20.28
CA GLU A 285 5.83 48.42 20.63
C GLU A 285 4.61 47.66 20.07
N GLN A 286 3.42 48.26 20.14
CA GLN A 286 2.21 47.68 19.57
C GLN A 286 2.27 47.61 18.04
N PHE A 287 2.87 48.61 17.41
CA PHE A 287 3.07 48.64 15.97
C PHE A 287 3.98 47.50 15.53
N GLU A 288 5.12 47.31 16.19
CA GLU A 288 6.10 46.27 15.85
C GLU A 288 5.54 44.85 16.03
N GLN A 289 4.90 44.58 17.19
CA GLN A 289 4.29 43.28 17.45
C GLN A 289 3.18 42.94 16.44
N LEU A 290 2.36 43.94 16.08
CA LEU A 290 1.32 43.74 15.07
C LEU A 290 1.90 43.59 13.67
N HIS A 291 2.99 44.29 13.36
CA HIS A 291 3.70 44.20 12.09
C HIS A 291 4.20 42.79 11.83
N ILE A 292 4.87 42.18 12.82
CA ILE A 292 5.35 40.79 12.74
C ILE A 292 4.19 39.82 12.46
N LEU A 293 3.04 40.00 13.10
CA LEU A 293 1.89 39.11 12.88
C LEU A 293 1.25 39.31 11.50
N GLU A 294 1.08 40.56 11.06
CA GLU A 294 0.47 40.89 9.77
C GLU A 294 1.38 40.50 8.60
N ILE A 295 2.70 40.70 8.69
CA ILE A 295 3.67 40.30 7.65
C ILE A 295 3.79 38.78 7.53
N ASN A 296 3.76 38.05 8.65
CA ASN A 296 3.76 36.58 8.64
C ASN A 296 2.52 36.00 7.94
N TYR A 297 1.35 36.59 8.17
CA TYR A 297 0.14 36.22 7.43
C TYR A 297 0.27 36.58 5.95
N PHE A 298 0.77 37.77 5.63
CA PHE A 298 0.93 38.23 4.24
C PHE A 298 1.84 37.29 3.44
N ASN A 299 3.04 37.03 3.95
CA ASN A 299 4.02 36.13 3.33
C ASN A 299 3.44 34.73 3.13
N PHE A 300 2.69 34.21 4.11
CA PHE A 300 2.02 32.92 3.99
C PHE A 300 0.94 32.87 2.90
N VAL A 301 0.25 33.98 2.63
CA VAL A 301 -0.76 34.04 1.56
C VAL A 301 -0.09 34.17 0.19
N ILE A 302 0.99 34.95 0.10
CA ILE A 302 1.79 35.12 -1.12
C ILE A 302 2.50 33.83 -1.52
N SER A 303 3.09 33.08 -0.57
CA SER A 303 3.74 31.79 -0.84
C SER A 303 2.78 30.71 -1.36
N ARG A 304 1.47 30.94 -1.28
CA ARG A 304 0.43 30.09 -1.87
C ARG A 304 -0.03 30.54 -3.26
N GLY A 305 0.64 31.54 -3.86
CA GLY A 305 0.26 32.14 -5.13
C GLY A 305 -1.10 32.86 -5.10
N LYS A 306 -1.61 33.21 -3.90
CA LYS A 306 -2.93 33.82 -3.73
C LYS A 306 -2.82 35.32 -3.52
N LYS A 307 -3.74 36.07 -4.14
CA LYS A 307 -3.92 37.50 -3.85
C LYS A 307 -4.66 37.68 -2.53
N LEU A 308 -4.21 38.60 -1.69
CA LEU A 308 -4.93 38.96 -0.47
C LEU A 308 -6.25 39.68 -0.82
N LYS A 309 -7.37 39.10 -0.37
CA LYS A 309 -8.69 39.75 -0.44
C LYS A 309 -8.86 40.68 0.76
N ASN A 310 -8.74 41.99 0.52
CA ASN A 310 -9.02 43.09 1.45
C ASN A 310 -8.68 42.81 2.94
N PRO A 311 -7.40 42.64 3.29
CA PRO A 311 -7.02 42.67 4.69
C PRO A 311 -7.09 44.12 5.19
N LYS A 312 -7.83 44.37 6.27
CA LYS A 312 -7.72 45.61 7.04
C LYS A 312 -6.47 45.55 7.92
N PHE A 313 -5.30 45.48 7.28
CA PHE A 313 -4.02 45.55 8.00
C PHE A 313 -3.73 46.98 8.42
N LEU A 314 -3.19 47.15 9.62
CA LEU A 314 -2.87 48.46 10.18
C LEU A 314 -1.41 48.83 9.93
N THR A 315 -0.53 47.84 9.83
CA THR A 315 0.93 48.02 9.77
C THR A 315 1.54 47.76 8.39
N ILE A 316 0.83 47.09 7.48
CA ILE A 316 1.33 46.78 6.14
C ILE A 316 0.34 47.18 5.03
N LYS A 317 0.89 47.58 3.88
CA LYS A 317 0.16 47.90 2.64
C LYS A 317 -0.17 46.61 1.88
N ARG A 318 -0.97 46.73 0.81
CA ARG A 318 -1.40 45.57 -0.01
C ARG A 318 -0.25 44.90 -0.77
N ASP A 319 0.85 45.61 -0.98
CA ASP A 319 2.08 45.12 -1.61
C ASP A 319 3.07 44.52 -0.60
N GLY A 320 2.71 44.46 0.69
CA GLY A 320 3.57 43.94 1.76
C GLY A 320 4.53 44.97 2.34
N THR A 321 4.59 46.18 1.79
CA THR A 321 5.44 47.24 2.34
C THR A 321 4.87 47.76 3.66
N ILE A 322 5.75 48.20 4.55
CA ILE A 322 5.34 48.77 5.84
C ILE A 322 4.53 50.06 5.64
N LYS A 323 3.47 50.25 6.43
CA LYS A 323 2.76 51.51 6.51
C LYS A 323 3.56 52.42 7.43
N GLU A 324 4.41 53.25 6.85
CA GLU A 324 5.27 54.21 7.55
C GLU A 324 4.58 54.87 8.75
N LYS A 325 5.07 54.65 9.98
CA LYS A 325 5.19 55.76 10.93
C LYS A 325 6.25 55.52 12.00
N TYR A 326 6.89 56.62 12.37
CA TYR A 326 7.95 56.83 13.35
C TYR A 326 9.38 56.72 12.77
N ASN A 327 9.93 57.89 12.45
CA ASN A 327 11.37 58.12 12.35
C ASN A 327 11.76 58.80 13.68
N PRO A 328 12.15 58.06 14.73
CA PRO A 328 12.91 58.68 15.79
C PRO A 328 14.30 58.92 15.19
N GLU A 329 14.73 60.16 15.16
CA GLU A 329 16.11 60.50 14.82
C GLU A 329 17.07 59.59 15.61
N GLY A 330 17.81 58.73 14.89
CA GLY A 330 18.91 57.93 15.44
C GLY A 330 18.63 56.44 15.60
N ALA A 331 18.79 55.67 14.51
CA ALA A 331 19.16 54.25 14.59
C ALA A 331 19.91 53.84 13.31
N GLU A 332 21.20 54.16 13.26
CA GLU A 332 22.13 53.43 12.40
C GLU A 332 22.12 51.95 12.84
N GLY A 333 21.32 51.11 12.18
CA GLY A 333 21.17 49.69 12.52
C GLY A 333 20.26 48.87 11.61
N GLU A 334 19.50 49.50 10.70
CA GLU A 334 18.53 48.81 9.83
C GLU A 334 19.15 47.90 8.73
N SER A 335 20.48 47.84 8.60
CA SER A 335 21.13 47.05 7.55
C SER A 335 21.31 45.56 7.90
N GLU A 336 21.37 45.17 9.18
CA GLU A 336 21.74 43.79 9.56
C GLU A 336 20.52 42.87 9.68
N ALA A 337 19.40 43.36 10.21
CA ALA A 337 18.16 42.58 10.33
C ALA A 337 17.55 42.26 8.96
N LEU A 338 17.60 43.20 8.01
CA LEU A 338 17.11 43.01 6.65
C LEU A 338 17.97 42.00 5.85
N GLN A 339 19.29 42.00 6.07
CA GLN A 339 20.21 41.03 5.46
C GLN A 339 20.08 39.64 6.08
N ALA A 340 19.84 39.53 7.40
CA ALA A 340 19.55 38.26 8.07
C ALA A 340 18.21 37.67 7.60
N GLN A 341 17.18 38.50 7.43
CA GLN A 341 15.87 38.08 6.94
C GLN A 341 15.89 37.65 5.47
N GLN A 342 16.71 38.31 4.62
CA GLN A 342 16.92 37.88 3.22
C GLN A 342 17.64 36.53 3.14
N LYS A 343 18.67 36.29 3.97
CA LYS A 343 19.37 34.99 4.03
C LYS A 343 18.46 33.85 4.50
N ILE A 344 17.59 34.09 5.49
CA ILE A 344 16.64 33.08 5.97
C ILE A 344 15.61 32.75 4.88
N ASN A 345 15.09 33.74 4.16
CA ASN A 345 14.13 33.49 3.07
C ASN A 345 14.76 32.75 1.88
N GLU A 346 16.01 33.05 1.52
CA GLU A 346 16.75 32.30 0.50
C GLU A 346 17.04 30.85 0.92
N GLU A 347 17.27 30.56 2.20
CA GLU A 347 17.45 29.17 2.69
C GLU A 347 16.14 28.36 2.63
N TYR A 348 14.99 28.96 2.92
CA TYR A 348 13.69 28.28 2.90
C TYR A 348 13.15 27.99 1.49
N ASP A 349 13.39 28.88 0.53
CA ASP A 349 12.97 28.67 -0.87
C ASP A 349 13.79 27.55 -1.55
N ASN A 350 15.09 27.44 -1.22
CA ASN A 350 15.94 26.36 -1.72
C ASN A 350 15.59 24.98 -1.14
N GLU A 351 15.09 24.91 0.10
CA GLU A 351 14.65 23.65 0.73
C GLU A 351 13.28 23.18 0.20
N ALA A 352 12.41 24.11 -0.20
CA ALA A 352 11.14 23.80 -0.85
C ALA A 352 11.35 23.27 -2.29
N ASP A 353 12.22 23.91 -3.07
CA ASP A 353 12.56 23.45 -4.42
C ASP A 353 13.28 22.09 -4.42
N TYR A 354 14.12 21.80 -3.41
CA TYR A 354 14.75 20.48 -3.25
C TYR A 354 13.74 19.36 -2.99
N ASN A 355 12.70 19.61 -2.18
CA ASN A 355 11.68 18.61 -1.87
C ASN A 355 10.75 18.33 -3.06
N VAL A 356 10.47 19.34 -3.89
CA VAL A 356 9.70 19.18 -5.12
C VAL A 356 10.52 18.43 -6.18
N TRP A 357 11.79 18.79 -6.38
CA TRP A 357 12.65 18.12 -7.35
C TRP A 357 12.96 16.66 -6.99
N LYS A 358 13.08 16.33 -5.70
CA LYS A 358 13.26 14.95 -5.23
C LYS A 358 12.03 14.08 -5.52
N GLU A 359 10.81 14.62 -5.41
CA GLU A 359 9.58 13.91 -5.76
C GLU A 359 9.43 13.68 -7.28
N ASP A 360 9.92 14.61 -8.11
CA ASP A 360 9.84 14.50 -9.58
C ASP A 360 10.91 13.57 -10.17
N VAL A 361 12.12 13.52 -9.59
CA VAL A 361 13.22 12.67 -10.09
C VAL A 361 13.08 11.20 -9.64
N GLU A 362 12.45 10.94 -8.50
CA GLU A 362 12.20 9.56 -8.03
C GLU A 362 10.95 8.91 -8.65
N THR A 363 10.20 9.64 -9.51
CA THR A 363 8.94 9.16 -10.10
C THR A 363 8.96 8.91 -11.61
N ASP A 364 10.05 9.25 -12.32
CA ASP A 364 10.12 9.10 -13.79
C ASP A 364 11.15 8.05 -14.24
N ASP A 365 10.78 6.76 -14.12
CA ASP A 365 11.51 5.61 -14.70
C ASP A 365 11.25 5.46 -16.22
N THR A 366 10.80 6.52 -16.91
CA THR A 366 10.54 6.50 -18.35
C THR A 366 11.04 7.74 -19.09
N ALA A 367 12.36 7.94 -19.09
CA ALA A 367 13.00 8.80 -20.09
C ALA A 367 14.26 8.12 -20.65
N GLU A 368 14.12 7.50 -21.82
CA GLU A 368 15.25 7.35 -22.74
C GLU A 368 15.71 8.77 -23.12
N ASP A 369 17.01 9.05 -23.00
CA ASP A 369 17.71 10.33 -23.25
C ASP A 369 17.72 11.38 -22.11
N VAL A 370 18.25 10.99 -20.95
CA VAL A 370 18.70 11.95 -19.91
C VAL A 370 20.18 12.30 -20.15
N ASP A 371 20.48 13.59 -20.34
CA ASP A 371 21.86 14.12 -20.45
C ASP A 371 22.64 13.93 -19.14
N TYR A 372 23.36 12.81 -19.06
CA TYR A 372 24.14 12.40 -17.89
C TYR A 372 25.35 13.31 -17.60
N GLU A 373 25.86 14.08 -18.57
CA GLU A 373 27.00 14.98 -18.35
C GLU A 373 26.56 16.27 -17.64
N GLY A 374 25.44 16.87 -18.05
CA GLY A 374 24.84 18.01 -17.36
C GLY A 374 24.47 17.71 -15.90
N ILE A 375 24.00 16.49 -15.62
CA ILE A 375 23.66 16.03 -14.26
C ILE A 375 24.91 15.86 -13.37
N LYS A 376 26.03 15.42 -13.96
CA LYS A 376 27.30 15.28 -13.23
C LYS A 376 27.89 16.65 -12.85
N ASP A 377 27.86 17.61 -13.76
CA ASP A 377 28.35 18.96 -13.49
C ASP A 377 27.48 19.71 -12.48
N TYR A 378 26.16 19.52 -12.52
CA TYR A 378 25.24 20.08 -11.52
C TYR A 378 25.45 19.46 -10.14
N ARG A 379 25.63 18.13 -10.03
CA ARG A 379 25.97 17.47 -8.76
C ARG A 379 27.27 17.99 -8.16
N LYS A 380 28.29 18.20 -9.00
CA LYS A 380 29.58 18.71 -8.56
C LYS A 380 29.47 20.14 -8.01
N THR A 381 28.74 21.02 -8.70
CA THR A 381 28.50 22.39 -8.17
C THR A 381 27.61 22.39 -6.92
N LEU A 382 26.70 21.43 -6.78
CA LEU A 382 25.85 21.29 -5.60
C LEU A 382 26.65 20.80 -4.37
N ASP A 383 27.51 19.81 -4.54
CA ASP A 383 28.38 19.30 -3.47
C ASP A 383 29.37 20.37 -2.99
N GLU A 384 29.95 21.15 -3.92
CA GLU A 384 30.81 22.30 -3.59
C GLU A 384 30.03 23.41 -2.84
N ARG A 385 28.73 23.59 -3.13
CA ARG A 385 27.85 24.54 -2.42
C ARG A 385 27.46 24.03 -1.03
N ILE A 386 27.17 22.74 -0.88
CA ILE A 386 26.85 22.12 0.42
C ILE A 386 28.06 22.16 1.35
N GLU A 387 29.27 21.90 0.84
CA GLU A 387 30.53 22.08 1.56
C GLU A 387 30.69 23.53 2.06
N LYS A 388 30.45 24.54 1.19
CA LYS A 388 30.50 25.95 1.59
C LYS A 388 29.46 26.31 2.66
N ILE A 389 28.25 25.74 2.60
CA ILE A 389 27.21 25.94 3.62
C ILE A 389 27.61 25.30 4.96
N LYS A 390 28.21 24.11 4.93
CA LYS A 390 28.72 23.44 6.14
C LYS A 390 29.86 24.23 6.78
N MET A 391 30.79 24.75 5.98
CA MET A 391 31.85 25.64 6.47
C MET A 391 31.29 26.95 7.04
N ALA A 392 30.32 27.57 6.37
CA ALA A 392 29.67 28.79 6.86
C ALA A 392 28.98 28.56 8.20
N LYS A 393 28.20 27.48 8.35
CA LYS A 393 27.54 27.10 9.62
C LYS A 393 28.54 26.76 10.72
N SER A 394 29.67 26.14 10.38
CA SER A 394 30.78 25.92 11.32
C SER A 394 31.36 27.24 11.83
N ILE A 395 31.56 28.24 10.96
CA ILE A 395 32.07 29.56 11.35
C ILE A 395 31.06 30.31 12.23
N THR A 396 29.78 30.32 11.90
CA THR A 396 28.75 30.98 12.73
C THR A 396 28.58 30.31 14.09
N THR A 397 28.70 28.98 14.15
CA THR A 397 28.61 28.23 15.41
C THR A 397 29.85 28.46 16.28
N GLN A 398 31.04 28.60 15.67
CA GLN A 398 32.27 28.95 16.38
C GLN A 398 32.22 30.38 16.93
N GLN A 399 31.76 31.35 16.11
CA GLN A 399 31.60 32.75 16.54
C GLN A 399 30.58 32.91 17.66
N MET A 400 29.45 32.19 17.58
CA MET A 400 28.47 32.15 18.67
C MET A 400 29.01 31.45 19.93
N ALA A 401 29.88 30.44 19.79
CA ALA A 401 30.52 29.81 20.94
C ALA A 401 31.53 30.73 21.62
N ASP A 402 32.30 31.50 20.85
CA ASP A 402 33.29 32.46 21.38
C ASP A 402 32.60 33.65 22.08
N GLU A 403 31.46 34.13 21.56
CA GLU A 403 30.64 35.16 22.21
C GLU A 403 29.92 34.69 23.49
N ILE A 404 29.52 33.42 23.56
CA ILE A 404 28.80 32.87 24.71
C ILE A 404 29.76 32.41 25.81
N PHE A 405 30.93 31.88 25.45
CA PHE A 405 31.85 31.25 26.41
C PHE A 405 33.12 32.04 26.71
N GLY A 406 33.38 33.15 26.01
CA GLY A 406 34.46 34.09 26.32
C GLY A 406 35.84 33.43 26.37
N TYR A 407 36.35 33.01 25.22
CA TYR A 407 37.75 32.63 25.01
C TYR A 407 38.51 33.69 24.24
#